data_AF-A0A0F9BT89-F1
#
_entry.id   AF-A0A0F9BT89-F1
#
_cell.length_a   1.000
_cell.length_b   1.000
_cell.length_c   1.000
_cell.angle_alpha   90.00
_cell.angle_beta   90.00
_cell.angle_gamma   90.00
#
_symmetry.space_group_name_H-M   'P 1'
#
loop_
_entity.id
_entity.type
_entity.pdbx_description
1 polymer ?
#
loop_
_entity_poly.entity_id
_entity_poly.type
_entity_poly.pdbx_seq_one_letter_code
_entity_poly.pdbx_strand_id
1 'polypeptide(L)'
;DYHSECSLMAQFVRPIADVDAGSWDDSSVGDNDGVHWDELVADDDSKTESDAVGNNTNTTDLDVEGTNSGITDPAVSTGHIIRVVWNSSATDDMTGHAELWQGVPDTGSLLAEATVELVDTTEITTTHTLTAGEADAITDYNDLHFALWGRGTGGGPARTLQVDLLELELPDAGGDAQATLTAINAAVTLTATTQTASATANATAINAIVTLDTVATTTSASVTTTAVNAIVTLTTVATTTSNTATLTAVNVVVTLTAPATTTSATANLTTITANVTIDAPTTTTSASITTTAVQAIVTLTATTQTTSATVNATAVNAVVSLTTVDAQGGVGATLTAINAIVTLDTVTTTTSATANASAVNVVVTLPVVVASATGDATANLTTINAVVTLTTVTTTTSVTVNASAITALVTINAIQGDASVD
;
A
#
# COMPACT_ATOMS: atom_id res chain seq x y z
N ASP A 1 -1.81 -25.62 9.96
CA ASP A 1 -2.36 -24.30 9.61
C ASP A 1 -2.29 -23.39 10.82
N TYR A 2 -1.31 -22.50 10.84
CA TYR A 2 -1.30 -21.36 11.75
C TYR A 2 -1.91 -20.19 10.97
N HIS A 3 -3.19 -19.90 11.18
CA HIS A 3 -3.79 -18.64 10.74
C HIS A 3 -3.46 -17.61 11.83
N SER A 4 -2.53 -16.70 11.54
CA SER A 4 -2.34 -15.51 12.37
C SER A 4 -3.16 -14.40 11.73
N GLU A 5 -4.41 -14.26 12.18
CA GLU A 5 -5.19 -13.06 11.90
C GLU A 5 -4.65 -11.96 12.82
N CYS A 6 -3.90 -11.01 12.25
CA CYS A 6 -3.49 -9.82 12.98
C CYS A 6 -4.74 -8.94 13.11
N SER A 7 -5.50 -9.14 14.19
CA SER A 7 -6.61 -8.24 14.56
C SER A 7 -5.99 -6.96 15.12
N LEU A 8 -5.82 -5.96 14.26
CA LEU A 8 -5.43 -4.62 14.67
C LEU A 8 -6.63 -3.96 15.37
N MET A 9 -6.39 -3.32 16.51
CA MET A 9 -7.37 -2.57 17.29
C MET A 9 -6.94 -1.11 17.29
N ALA A 10 -7.89 -0.19 17.09
CA ALA A 10 -7.65 1.25 17.17
C ALA A 10 -6.94 1.60 18.48
N GLN A 11 -5.96 2.51 18.39
CA GLN A 11 -5.19 2.98 19.54
C GLN A 11 -5.81 4.28 20.04
N PHE A 12 -5.76 4.53 21.35
CA PHE A 12 -6.34 5.74 21.95
C PHE A 12 -5.28 6.44 22.79
N VAL A 13 -5.05 7.71 22.53
CA VAL A 13 -4.32 8.60 23.43
C VAL A 13 -5.35 9.27 24.33
N ARG A 14 -5.18 9.07 25.64
CA ARG A 14 -6.00 9.70 26.66
C ARG A 14 -5.11 10.44 27.65
N PRO A 15 -5.61 11.51 28.29
CA PRO A 15 -4.95 12.12 29.43
C PRO A 15 -4.57 11.06 30.48
N ILE A 16 -3.37 11.15 31.05
CA ILE A 16 -2.89 10.23 32.11
C ILE A 16 -2.38 10.94 33.36
N ALA A 17 -2.14 12.25 33.26
CA ALA A 17 -1.64 13.07 34.33
C ALA A 17 -1.89 14.55 34.03
N ASP A 18 -2.10 15.31 35.10
CA ASP A 18 -2.14 16.76 35.04
C ASP A 18 -0.72 17.31 34.89
N VAL A 19 -0.51 18.18 33.90
CA VAL A 19 0.74 18.93 33.70
C VAL A 19 0.65 20.26 34.42
N ASP A 20 -0.45 20.97 34.21
CA ASP A 20 -0.86 22.15 34.97
C ASP A 20 -2.39 22.18 35.07
N ALA A 21 -2.91 22.06 36.29
CA ALA A 21 -4.35 22.10 36.53
C ALA A 21 -4.93 23.52 36.57
N GLY A 22 -4.08 24.56 36.61
CA GLY A 22 -4.55 25.94 36.73
C GLY A 22 -5.47 26.13 37.93
N SER A 23 -6.71 26.58 37.67
CA SER A 23 -7.78 26.69 38.66
C SER A 23 -8.92 25.68 38.44
N TRP A 24 -8.65 24.60 37.69
CA TRP A 24 -9.60 23.52 37.51
C TRP A 24 -9.75 22.72 38.81
N ASP A 25 -10.97 22.24 39.03
CA ASP A 25 -11.40 21.55 40.23
C ASP A 25 -12.05 20.22 39.85
N ASP A 26 -11.73 19.20 40.63
CA ASP A 26 -12.34 17.87 40.58
C ASP A 26 -13.25 17.63 41.81
N SER A 27 -13.23 18.52 42.80
CA SER A 27 -13.93 18.33 44.07
C SER A 27 -15.43 18.64 44.04
N SER A 28 -15.90 19.42 43.06
CA SER A 28 -17.29 19.90 42.97
C SER A 28 -18.22 18.97 42.19
N VAL A 29 -17.67 18.25 41.19
CA VAL A 29 -18.39 17.38 40.26
C VAL A 29 -17.62 16.10 39.88
N GLY A 30 -16.46 15.86 40.49
CA GLY A 30 -15.64 14.66 40.31
C GLY A 30 -15.58 13.76 41.53
N ASP A 31 -14.69 12.77 41.50
CA ASP A 31 -14.55 11.76 42.55
C ASP A 31 -13.76 12.27 43.78
N ASN A 32 -13.12 13.44 43.62
CA ASN A 32 -12.38 14.17 44.64
C ASN A 32 -11.16 13.39 45.17
N ASP A 33 -10.46 12.65 44.31
CA ASP A 33 -9.21 11.97 44.64
C ASP A 33 -7.96 12.88 44.49
N GLY A 34 -8.12 14.03 43.83
CA GLY A 34 -7.08 15.03 43.61
C GLY A 34 -6.27 14.83 42.32
N VAL A 35 -6.73 13.95 41.43
CA VAL A 35 -6.29 13.80 40.04
C VAL A 35 -7.40 14.36 39.16
N HIS A 36 -7.12 15.43 38.42
CA HIS A 36 -8.18 16.09 37.65
C HIS A 36 -8.58 15.31 36.40
N TRP A 37 -7.74 14.36 35.96
CA TRP A 37 -8.01 13.47 34.85
C TRP A 37 -7.52 12.04 35.12
N ASP A 38 -8.45 11.15 35.45
CA ASP A 38 -8.21 9.70 35.53
C ASP A 38 -9.32 8.86 34.87
N GLU A 39 -10.36 9.51 34.34
CA GLU A 39 -11.53 8.84 33.78
C GLU A 39 -11.23 8.16 32.42
N LEU A 40 -11.33 6.83 32.42
CA LEU A 40 -11.12 6.00 31.24
C LEU A 40 -12.42 5.78 30.44
N VAL A 41 -13.56 6.16 30.99
CA VAL A 41 -14.89 5.94 30.40
C VAL A 41 -15.71 7.18 30.71
N ALA A 42 -16.43 7.70 29.71
CA ALA A 42 -17.43 8.74 29.97
C ALA A 42 -18.47 8.19 30.95
N ASP A 43 -18.56 8.83 32.10
CA ASP A 43 -19.31 8.42 33.27
C ASP A 43 -20.01 9.68 33.79
N ASP A 44 -21.32 9.61 34.04
CA ASP A 44 -22.11 10.80 34.36
C ASP A 44 -21.83 11.38 35.76
N ASP A 45 -21.01 10.70 36.58
CA ASP A 45 -20.72 11.05 37.96
C ASP A 45 -19.32 11.68 38.20
N SER A 46 -18.43 11.75 37.19
CA SER A 46 -17.08 12.32 37.35
C SER A 46 -16.70 13.31 36.23
N LYS A 47 -16.73 14.62 36.51
CA LYS A 47 -16.35 15.67 35.54
C LYS A 47 -15.27 16.58 36.08
N THR A 48 -14.32 16.97 35.22
CA THR A 48 -13.37 18.02 35.53
C THR A 48 -13.99 19.39 35.23
N GLU A 49 -13.93 20.32 36.18
CA GLU A 49 -14.58 21.63 36.10
C GLU A 49 -13.57 22.78 36.10
N SER A 50 -13.74 23.76 35.22
CA SER A 50 -12.89 24.95 35.16
C SER A 50 -13.21 25.97 36.26
N ASP A 51 -12.42 27.04 36.35
CA ASP A 51 -12.83 28.22 37.11
C ASP A 51 -14.06 28.92 36.50
N ALA A 52 -14.81 29.62 37.35
CA ALA A 52 -16.03 30.29 36.94
C ALA A 52 -15.71 31.64 36.28
N VAL A 53 -16.03 31.76 34.99
CA VAL A 53 -15.72 32.97 34.20
C VAL A 53 -16.99 33.68 33.74
N GLY A 54 -16.88 35.01 33.67
CA GLY A 54 -17.91 35.87 33.12
C GLY A 54 -17.79 36.01 31.60
N ASN A 55 -18.66 36.87 31.04
CA ASN A 55 -18.67 37.13 29.61
C ASN A 55 -17.32 37.67 29.10
N ASN A 56 -16.88 37.16 27.95
CA ASN A 56 -15.67 37.55 27.25
C ASN A 56 -14.38 37.36 28.07
N THR A 57 -14.40 36.38 28.98
CA THR A 57 -13.25 36.00 29.82
C THR A 57 -12.97 34.51 29.56
N ASN A 58 -11.69 34.17 29.41
CA ASN A 58 -11.25 32.79 29.30
C ASN A 58 -11.09 32.19 30.70
N THR A 59 -11.37 30.90 30.83
CA THR A 59 -10.95 30.11 31.99
C THR A 59 -9.42 30.06 32.05
N THR A 60 -8.89 29.60 33.17
CA THR A 60 -7.51 29.09 33.16
C THR A 60 -7.43 27.86 32.26
N ASP A 61 -6.25 27.61 31.71
CA ASP A 61 -5.99 26.41 30.91
C ASP A 61 -5.81 25.21 31.84
N LEU A 62 -6.26 24.04 31.38
CA LEU A 62 -5.93 22.74 31.94
C LEU A 62 -5.06 22.00 30.94
N ASP A 63 -3.79 21.85 31.30
CA ASP A 63 -2.80 21.16 30.50
C ASP A 63 -2.64 19.73 31.02
N VAL A 64 -2.81 18.76 30.13
CA VAL A 64 -2.73 17.34 30.46
C VAL A 64 -1.80 16.60 29.52
N GLU A 65 -1.05 15.66 30.08
CA GLU A 65 -0.14 14.80 29.32
C GLU A 65 -0.93 13.63 28.73
N GLY A 66 -0.80 13.41 27.43
CA GLY A 66 -1.29 12.21 26.76
C GLY A 66 -0.43 10.98 27.10
N THR A 67 -1.03 9.78 27.05
CA THR A 67 -0.35 8.51 27.38
C THR A 67 1.12 8.41 26.94
N ASN A 68 1.99 8.08 27.89
CA ASN A 68 3.46 8.10 27.75
C ASN A 68 4.09 6.74 27.35
N SER A 69 3.29 5.70 27.08
CA SER A 69 3.84 4.40 26.69
C SER A 69 2.85 3.52 25.93
N GLY A 70 3.25 3.05 24.74
CA GLY A 70 2.56 1.98 24.01
C GLY A 70 1.82 2.41 22.75
N ILE A 71 1.78 3.71 22.45
CA ILE A 71 1.24 4.24 21.21
C ILE A 71 2.28 4.08 20.11
N THR A 72 1.93 3.33 19.07
CA THR A 72 2.73 3.19 17.86
C THR A 72 2.24 4.18 16.82
N ASP A 73 3.16 4.93 16.23
CA ASP A 73 2.88 5.80 15.07
C ASP A 73 2.08 5.01 14.03
N PRO A 74 0.88 5.48 13.65
CA PRO A 74 0.08 4.80 12.67
C PRO A 74 0.71 4.70 11.27
N ALA A 75 1.71 5.52 10.98
CA ALA A 75 2.36 5.66 9.67
C ALA A 75 1.37 5.99 8.53
N VAL A 76 0.24 6.60 8.89
CA VAL A 76 -0.80 7.07 7.96
C VAL A 76 -1.17 8.50 8.32
N SER A 77 -1.50 9.33 7.33
CA SER A 77 -1.84 10.75 7.54
C SER A 77 -3.34 10.99 7.72
N THR A 78 -4.14 9.96 7.96
CA THR A 78 -5.62 10.07 7.97
C THR A 78 -6.24 9.14 8.99
N GLY A 79 -7.36 9.55 9.58
CA GLY A 79 -8.14 8.71 10.49
C GLY A 79 -7.93 9.02 11.97
N HIS A 80 -7.12 10.04 12.28
CA HIS A 80 -6.97 10.57 13.64
C HIS A 80 -8.19 11.42 14.00
N ILE A 81 -8.77 11.17 15.17
CA ILE A 81 -9.99 11.84 15.61
C ILE A 81 -9.84 12.27 17.06
N ILE A 82 -9.89 13.57 17.32
CA ILE A 82 -10.10 14.11 18.68
C ILE A 82 -11.59 13.99 19.00
N ARG A 83 -11.91 13.43 20.15
CA ARG A 83 -13.27 13.41 20.72
C ARG A 83 -13.25 14.05 22.08
N VAL A 84 -14.22 14.94 22.31
CA VAL A 84 -14.39 15.59 23.60
C VAL A 84 -15.86 15.65 23.95
N VAL A 85 -16.16 15.44 25.22
CA VAL A 85 -17.51 15.48 25.79
C VAL A 85 -17.54 16.54 26.87
N TRP A 86 -18.43 17.51 26.71
CA TRP A 86 -18.43 18.73 27.52
C TRP A 86 -19.83 19.33 27.69
N ASN A 87 -20.01 20.11 28.75
CA ASN A 87 -21.18 20.93 29.03
C ASN A 87 -20.81 22.22 29.78
N SER A 88 -21.77 23.14 29.90
CA SER A 88 -21.67 24.30 30.79
C SER A 88 -22.30 23.98 32.15
N SER A 89 -21.82 24.57 33.24
CA SER A 89 -22.50 24.47 34.56
C SER A 89 -23.77 25.32 34.65
N ALA A 90 -24.02 26.18 33.66
CA ALA A 90 -25.18 27.06 33.62
C ALA A 90 -25.85 27.06 32.24
N THR A 91 -27.06 27.62 32.16
CA THR A 91 -27.81 27.82 30.91
C THR A 91 -27.33 29.02 30.09
N ASP A 92 -26.10 29.48 30.33
CA ASP A 92 -25.50 30.63 29.65
C ASP A 92 -24.42 30.14 28.68
N ASP A 93 -24.24 30.90 27.58
CA ASP A 93 -23.35 30.50 26.49
C ASP A 93 -21.87 30.48 26.90
N MET A 94 -21.16 29.49 26.39
CA MET A 94 -19.73 29.33 26.55
C MET A 94 -19.15 28.61 25.33
N THR A 95 -17.94 28.98 24.90
CA THR A 95 -17.21 28.24 23.87
C THR A 95 -16.18 27.36 24.55
N GLY A 96 -16.20 26.06 24.26
CA GLY A 96 -15.19 25.11 24.73
C GLY A 96 -14.13 24.87 23.66
N HIS A 97 -12.88 24.77 24.08
CA HIS A 97 -11.72 24.56 23.24
C HIS A 97 -10.91 23.36 23.75
N ALA A 98 -10.55 22.46 22.85
CA ALA A 98 -9.55 21.41 23.10
C ALA A 98 -8.47 21.48 22.03
N GLU A 99 -7.26 21.74 22.46
CA GLU A 99 -6.09 21.86 21.61
C GLU A 99 -5.20 20.63 21.76
N LEU A 100 -4.75 20.08 20.64
CA LEU A 100 -3.76 19.01 20.60
C LEU A 100 -2.38 19.63 20.32
N TRP A 101 -1.39 19.30 21.16
CA TRP A 101 -0.04 19.85 21.11
C TRP A 101 1.02 18.75 20.98
N GLN A 102 2.11 19.09 20.27
CA GLN A 102 3.38 18.37 20.35
C GLN A 102 4.28 19.08 21.36
N GLY A 103 4.65 18.38 22.44
CA GLY A 103 5.30 18.98 23.60
C GLY A 103 4.31 19.75 24.48
N VAL A 104 4.82 20.26 25.61
CA VAL A 104 4.03 20.98 26.62
C VAL A 104 3.29 22.17 25.98
N PRO A 105 1.99 22.39 26.27
CA PRO A 105 1.24 23.55 25.78
C PRO A 105 1.96 24.89 26.05
N ASP A 106 1.62 25.92 25.28
CA ASP A 106 2.28 27.25 25.21
C ASP A 106 3.76 27.29 24.76
N THR A 107 4.51 26.21 24.95
CA THR A 107 5.94 26.12 24.60
C THR A 107 6.20 25.17 23.44
N GLY A 108 5.31 24.22 23.22
CA GLY A 108 5.30 23.25 22.14
C GLY A 108 4.73 23.79 20.83
N SER A 109 4.30 22.88 19.96
CA SER A 109 3.65 23.22 18.68
C SER A 109 2.19 22.79 18.70
N LEU A 110 1.28 23.75 18.49
CA LEU A 110 -0.14 23.46 18.29
C LEU A 110 -0.32 22.66 17.00
N LEU A 111 -0.96 21.50 17.12
CA LEU A 111 -1.22 20.58 16.01
C LEU A 111 -2.64 20.74 15.47
N ALA A 112 -3.65 20.78 16.35
CA ALA A 112 -5.06 20.87 15.95
C ALA A 112 -5.91 21.47 17.09
N GLU A 113 -7.11 21.96 16.76
CA GLU A 113 -8.06 22.51 17.73
C GLU A 113 -9.49 22.04 17.42
N ALA A 114 -10.16 21.50 18.44
CA ALA A 114 -11.57 21.19 18.43
C ALA A 114 -12.35 22.22 19.24
N THR A 115 -13.34 22.87 18.63
CA THR A 115 -14.15 23.93 19.26
C THR A 115 -15.62 23.56 19.30
N VAL A 116 -16.32 23.95 20.37
CA VAL A 116 -17.77 23.79 20.51
C VAL A 116 -18.42 25.06 21.05
N GLU A 117 -19.63 25.38 20.58
CA GLU A 117 -20.50 26.35 21.24
C GLU A 117 -21.46 25.61 22.18
N LEU A 118 -21.34 25.85 23.47
CA LEU A 118 -22.18 25.32 24.53
C LEU A 118 -23.20 26.38 24.92
N VAL A 119 -24.46 26.00 24.98
CA VAL A 119 -25.58 26.92 25.28
C VAL A 119 -26.36 26.54 26.53
N ASP A 120 -26.10 25.37 27.13
CA ASP A 120 -26.69 24.95 28.39
C ASP A 120 -25.93 23.79 29.08
N THR A 121 -26.57 23.18 30.09
CA THR A 121 -26.03 22.05 30.87
C THR A 121 -26.18 20.70 30.17
N THR A 122 -26.64 20.66 28.92
CA THR A 122 -26.71 19.44 28.14
C THR A 122 -25.33 19.08 27.63
N GLU A 123 -24.98 17.82 27.79
CA GLU A 123 -23.73 17.28 27.31
C GLU A 123 -23.69 17.18 25.80
N ILE A 124 -22.57 17.60 25.22
CA ILE A 124 -22.34 17.61 23.79
C ILE A 124 -21.04 16.87 23.50
N THR A 125 -21.08 15.94 22.55
CA THR A 125 -19.89 15.31 21.99
C THR A 125 -19.42 16.07 20.77
N THR A 126 -18.19 16.56 20.80
CA THR A 126 -17.51 17.15 19.63
C THR A 126 -16.47 16.19 19.09
N THR A 127 -16.42 16.08 17.77
CA THR A 127 -15.41 15.29 17.07
C THR A 127 -14.67 16.15 16.07
N HIS A 128 -13.34 16.08 16.07
CA HIS A 128 -12.49 16.74 15.09
C HIS A 128 -11.57 15.72 14.42
N THR A 129 -11.74 15.50 13.12
CA THR A 129 -10.84 14.65 12.33
C THR A 129 -9.67 15.49 11.85
N LEU A 130 -8.44 15.10 12.22
CA LEU A 130 -7.25 15.80 11.77
C LEU A 130 -7.13 15.72 10.25
N THR A 131 -6.70 16.83 9.65
CA THR A 131 -6.24 16.86 8.27
C THR A 131 -4.91 16.13 8.12
N ALA A 132 -4.54 15.77 6.88
CA ALA A 132 -3.25 15.14 6.63
C ALA A 132 -2.06 15.98 7.10
N GLY A 133 -2.14 17.31 7.00
CA GLY A 133 -1.07 18.19 7.48
C GLY A 133 -0.93 18.21 8.99
N GLU A 134 -2.04 18.09 9.73
CA GLU A 134 -2.04 18.06 11.20
C GLU A 134 -1.57 16.68 11.71
N ALA A 135 -2.00 15.59 11.06
CA ALA A 135 -1.53 14.24 11.36
C ALA A 135 -0.02 14.07 11.06
N ASP A 136 0.45 14.58 9.93
CA ASP A 136 1.88 14.54 9.55
C ASP A 136 2.76 15.45 10.42
N ALA A 137 2.17 16.42 11.13
CA ALA A 137 2.87 17.28 12.07
C ALA A 137 3.15 16.58 13.42
N ILE A 138 2.49 15.45 13.70
CA ILE A 138 2.81 14.61 14.87
C ILE A 138 4.13 13.89 14.60
N THR A 139 5.18 14.30 15.31
CA THR A 139 6.54 13.74 15.16
C THR A 139 6.91 12.76 16.25
N ASP A 140 6.28 12.85 17.42
CA ASP A 140 6.45 11.92 18.53
C ASP A 140 5.12 11.68 19.23
N TYR A 141 4.56 10.47 19.05
CA TYR A 141 3.30 10.05 19.69
C TYR A 141 3.43 9.82 21.20
N ASN A 142 4.64 9.85 21.75
CA ASN A 142 4.87 9.78 23.21
C ASN A 142 4.99 11.17 23.86
N ASP A 143 4.92 12.25 23.08
CA ASP A 143 5.02 13.64 23.57
C ASP A 143 3.82 14.47 23.10
N LEU A 144 2.63 13.87 23.23
CA LEU A 144 1.36 14.52 22.92
C LEU A 144 0.75 15.07 24.20
N HIS A 145 0.27 16.30 24.12
CA HIS A 145 -0.39 16.99 25.22
C HIS A 145 -1.72 17.57 24.74
N PHE A 146 -2.63 17.78 25.67
CA PHE A 146 -3.85 18.53 25.41
C PHE A 146 -3.92 19.76 26.30
N ALA A 147 -4.47 20.84 25.76
CA ALA A 147 -4.87 22.01 26.52
C ALA A 147 -6.38 22.20 26.39
N LEU A 148 -7.05 22.33 27.53
CA LEU A 148 -8.49 22.55 27.63
C LEU A 148 -8.76 23.93 28.21
N TRP A 149 -9.65 24.69 27.57
CA TRP A 149 -10.09 25.97 28.09
C TRP A 149 -11.47 26.36 27.55
N GLY A 150 -12.15 27.22 28.30
CA GLY A 150 -13.45 27.76 27.97
C GLY A 150 -13.43 29.28 27.86
N ARG A 151 -14.40 29.85 27.14
CA ARG A 151 -14.64 31.29 27.12
C ARG A 151 -16.11 31.59 27.28
N GLY A 152 -16.45 32.38 28.29
CA GLY A 152 -17.84 32.83 28.46
C GLY A 152 -18.30 33.68 27.27
N THR A 153 -19.40 33.30 26.63
CA THR A 153 -20.05 34.04 25.54
C THR A 153 -21.48 34.41 25.96
N GLY A 154 -22.16 35.37 25.32
CA GLY A 154 -23.61 35.60 25.58
C GLY A 154 -24.04 36.41 26.82
N GLY A 155 -23.13 36.98 27.63
CA GLY A 155 -23.53 37.74 28.85
C GLY A 155 -23.91 36.83 30.04
N GLY A 156 -24.42 37.37 31.15
CA GLY A 156 -24.89 36.57 32.30
C GLY A 156 -23.90 36.36 33.46
N PRO A 157 -24.31 35.64 34.53
CA PRO A 157 -23.46 35.23 35.66
C PRO A 157 -22.24 34.39 35.25
N ALA A 158 -21.28 34.21 36.16
CA ALA A 158 -20.14 33.34 35.91
C ALA A 158 -20.55 31.87 35.79
N ARG A 159 -19.86 31.12 34.93
CA ARG A 159 -20.07 29.69 34.64
C ARG A 159 -18.73 29.02 34.38
N THR A 160 -18.74 27.71 34.42
CA THR A 160 -17.57 26.84 34.32
C THR A 160 -17.76 25.87 33.15
N LEU A 161 -16.66 25.53 32.48
CA LEU A 161 -16.58 24.44 31.53
C LEU A 161 -16.45 23.13 32.29
N GLN A 162 -17.29 22.16 31.96
CA GLN A 162 -17.22 20.82 32.50
C GLN A 162 -16.87 19.88 31.35
N VAL A 163 -15.87 19.02 31.57
CA VAL A 163 -15.39 18.04 30.59
C VAL A 163 -15.46 16.66 31.22
N ASP A 164 -16.03 15.71 30.50
CA ASP A 164 -16.25 14.32 30.92
C ASP A 164 -15.27 13.38 30.22
N LEU A 165 -15.09 13.56 28.91
CA LEU A 165 -14.18 12.73 28.11
C LEU A 165 -13.31 13.59 27.23
N LEU A 166 -12.03 13.24 27.14
CA LEU A 166 -11.10 13.70 26.11
C LEU A 166 -10.27 12.51 25.61
N GLU A 167 -10.31 12.25 24.31
CA GLU A 167 -9.46 11.25 23.69
C GLU A 167 -9.04 11.64 22.27
N LEU A 168 -7.87 11.17 21.86
CA LEU A 168 -7.44 11.10 20.47
C LEU A 168 -7.47 9.63 20.03
N GLU A 169 -8.43 9.29 19.21
CA GLU A 169 -8.43 8.02 18.48
C GLU A 169 -7.41 8.08 17.35
N LEU A 170 -6.55 7.08 17.30
CA LEU A 170 -5.55 6.90 16.27
C LEU A 170 -5.99 5.76 15.34
N PRO A 171 -5.76 5.92 14.03
CA PRO A 171 -5.97 4.82 13.09
C PRO A 171 -5.05 3.65 13.44
N ASP A 172 -5.43 2.45 12.99
CA ASP A 172 -4.59 1.27 13.16
C ASP A 172 -3.19 1.55 12.62
N ALA A 173 -2.18 1.11 13.38
CA ALA A 173 -0.82 1.20 12.89
C ALA A 173 -0.68 0.39 11.62
N GLY A 174 -0.25 1.05 10.54
CA GLY A 174 0.07 0.45 9.26
C GLY A 174 1.32 -0.43 9.32
N GLY A 175 1.49 -1.20 10.39
CA GLY A 175 2.63 -2.05 10.67
C GLY A 175 2.84 -3.12 9.60
N ASP A 176 4.05 -3.66 9.57
CA ASP A 176 4.40 -4.72 8.63
C ASP A 176 3.66 -6.03 8.98
N ALA A 177 2.86 -6.53 8.05
CA ALA A 177 2.31 -7.88 8.15
C ALA A 177 3.41 -8.89 7.79
N GLN A 178 3.95 -9.64 8.75
CA GLN A 178 5.04 -10.60 8.48
C GLN A 178 4.70 -12.02 8.95
N ALA A 179 4.94 -13.00 8.08
CA ALA A 179 4.85 -14.42 8.42
C ALA A 179 6.12 -15.16 7.96
N THR A 180 6.79 -15.87 8.88
CA THR A 180 7.97 -16.70 8.55
C THR A 180 7.77 -18.12 9.05
N LEU A 181 7.89 -19.12 8.17
CA LEU A 181 7.70 -20.53 8.50
C LEU A 181 8.85 -21.40 7.97
N THR A 182 9.38 -22.26 8.83
CA THR A 182 10.35 -23.31 8.46
C THR A 182 9.77 -24.66 8.84
N ALA A 183 9.50 -25.52 7.84
CA ALA A 183 8.84 -26.81 8.05
C ALA A 183 9.14 -27.80 6.91
N ILE A 184 8.80 -29.09 7.06
CA ILE A 184 8.84 -30.04 5.92
C ILE A 184 7.77 -29.66 4.89
N ASN A 185 6.55 -29.39 5.38
CA ASN A 185 5.45 -28.83 4.61
C ASN A 185 5.10 -27.48 5.25
N ALA A 186 5.33 -26.39 4.51
CA ALA A 186 4.94 -25.05 4.94
C ALA A 186 3.71 -24.62 4.13
N ALA A 187 2.63 -24.30 4.84
CA ALA A 187 1.49 -23.60 4.27
C ALA A 187 1.37 -22.26 5.01
N VAL A 188 1.64 -21.17 4.29
CA VAL A 188 1.58 -19.81 4.81
C VAL A 188 0.48 -19.07 4.07
N THR A 189 -0.53 -18.64 4.80
CA THR A 189 -1.55 -17.71 4.29
C THR A 189 -1.45 -16.45 5.11
N LEU A 190 -1.18 -15.32 4.45
CA LEU A 190 -1.17 -14.01 5.06
C LEU A 190 -2.17 -13.12 4.32
N THR A 191 -3.07 -12.49 5.06
CA THR A 191 -4.08 -11.58 4.51
C THR A 191 -3.92 -10.22 5.17
N ALA A 192 -3.62 -9.20 4.38
CA ALA A 192 -3.53 -7.81 4.85
C ALA A 192 -4.78 -7.04 4.43
N THR A 193 -5.68 -6.79 5.40
CA THR A 193 -7.00 -6.17 5.17
C THR A 193 -7.07 -4.68 5.48
N THR A 194 -6.06 -4.11 6.13
CA THR A 194 -5.93 -2.68 6.46
C THR A 194 -4.70 -2.07 5.79
N GLN A 195 -4.62 -0.73 5.73
CA GLN A 195 -3.45 -0.06 5.14
C GLN A 195 -2.19 -0.53 5.86
N THR A 196 -1.22 -1.08 5.13
CA THR A 196 0.04 -1.63 5.70
C THR A 196 1.23 -1.12 4.91
N ALA A 197 2.32 -0.76 5.60
CA ALA A 197 3.56 -0.35 4.95
C ALA A 197 4.14 -1.51 4.13
N SER A 198 4.20 -2.71 4.71
CA SER A 198 4.59 -3.90 3.96
C SER A 198 3.85 -5.17 4.40
N ALA A 199 3.73 -6.12 3.47
CA ALA A 199 3.28 -7.47 3.74
C ALA A 199 4.31 -8.48 3.22
N THR A 200 4.88 -9.30 4.10
CA THR A 200 5.99 -10.21 3.78
C THR A 200 5.70 -11.64 4.24
N ALA A 201 5.75 -12.60 3.32
CA ALA A 201 5.64 -14.02 3.64
C ALA A 201 6.90 -14.79 3.24
N ASN A 202 7.54 -15.43 4.22
CA ASN A 202 8.77 -16.20 4.06
C ASN A 202 8.55 -17.68 4.36
N ALA A 203 8.90 -18.57 3.45
CA ALA A 203 8.78 -20.02 3.63
C ALA A 203 10.06 -20.77 3.25
N THR A 204 10.54 -21.62 4.15
CA THR A 204 11.62 -22.58 3.87
C THR A 204 11.11 -24.00 4.11
N ALA A 205 10.95 -24.81 3.05
CA ALA A 205 10.35 -26.14 3.16
C ALA A 205 10.72 -27.14 2.05
N ILE A 206 10.32 -28.41 2.17
CA ILE A 206 10.35 -29.32 1.01
C ILE A 206 9.18 -28.97 0.08
N ASN A 207 7.98 -28.87 0.65
CA ASN A 207 6.79 -28.38 -0.05
C ASN A 207 6.34 -27.07 0.61
N ALA A 208 6.39 -25.97 -0.14
CA ALA A 208 5.93 -24.66 0.30
C ALA A 208 4.71 -24.24 -0.52
N ILE A 209 3.63 -23.91 0.17
CA ILE A 209 2.47 -23.21 -0.40
C ILE A 209 2.40 -21.87 0.32
N VAL A 210 2.54 -20.78 -0.42
CA VAL A 210 2.46 -19.43 0.13
C VAL A 210 1.39 -18.66 -0.61
N THR A 211 0.40 -18.18 0.14
CA THR A 211 -0.62 -17.27 -0.36
C THR A 211 -0.49 -15.98 0.41
N LEU A 212 -0.26 -14.87 -0.29
CA LEU A 212 -0.31 -13.53 0.28
C LEU A 212 -1.42 -12.78 -0.46
N ASP A 213 -2.40 -12.31 0.30
CA ASP A 213 -3.54 -11.57 -0.20
C ASP A 213 -3.57 -10.18 0.45
N THR A 214 -3.38 -9.12 -0.33
CA THR A 214 -3.44 -7.74 0.20
C THR A 214 -4.66 -7.02 -0.38
N VAL A 215 -5.64 -6.76 0.47
CA VAL A 215 -6.94 -6.17 0.07
C VAL A 215 -6.95 -4.65 0.24
N ALA A 216 -6.02 -4.10 1.03
CA ALA A 216 -5.88 -2.67 1.29
C ALA A 216 -4.66 -2.04 0.59
N THR A 217 -4.53 -0.71 0.67
CA THR A 217 -3.36 0.01 0.13
C THR A 217 -2.09 -0.48 0.84
N THR A 218 -1.12 -1.00 0.07
CA THR A 218 0.17 -1.44 0.62
C THR A 218 1.34 -0.85 -0.16
N THR A 219 2.41 -0.42 0.52
CA THR A 219 3.59 0.06 -0.22
C THR A 219 4.29 -1.12 -0.90
N SER A 220 4.43 -2.25 -0.21
CA SER A 220 5.07 -3.44 -0.77
C SER A 220 4.46 -4.75 -0.30
N ALA A 221 4.25 -5.68 -1.22
CA ALA A 221 3.89 -7.06 -0.94
C ALA A 221 4.98 -8.00 -1.47
N SER A 222 5.56 -8.82 -0.58
CA SER A 222 6.70 -9.67 -0.93
C SER A 222 6.55 -11.12 -0.45
N VAL A 223 6.99 -12.05 -1.30
CA VAL A 223 7.10 -13.47 -0.95
C VAL A 223 8.52 -13.94 -1.23
N THR A 224 9.14 -14.56 -0.23
CA THR A 224 10.43 -15.24 -0.39
C THR A 224 10.31 -16.72 -0.03
N THR A 225 10.59 -17.60 -0.99
CA THR A 225 10.45 -19.05 -0.79
C THR A 225 11.70 -19.82 -1.21
N THR A 226 12.19 -20.67 -0.32
CA THR A 226 13.21 -21.69 -0.64
C THR A 226 12.62 -23.08 -0.46
N ALA A 227 12.44 -23.83 -1.54
CA ALA A 227 11.82 -25.16 -1.45
C ALA A 227 12.24 -26.19 -2.50
N VAL A 228 11.75 -27.43 -2.39
CA VAL A 228 11.82 -28.40 -3.51
C VAL A 228 10.65 -28.13 -4.46
N ASN A 229 9.43 -28.09 -3.91
CA ASN A 229 8.23 -27.69 -4.64
C ASN A 229 7.68 -26.42 -3.98
N ALA A 230 7.54 -25.33 -4.75
CA ALA A 230 6.94 -24.10 -4.28
C ALA A 230 5.73 -23.73 -5.15
N ILE A 231 4.61 -23.43 -4.50
CA ILE A 231 3.46 -22.78 -5.10
C ILE A 231 3.31 -21.44 -4.39
N VAL A 232 3.36 -20.35 -5.15
CA VAL A 232 3.20 -19.00 -4.62
C VAL A 232 2.08 -18.29 -5.36
N THR A 233 1.12 -17.80 -4.59
CA THR A 233 0.05 -16.93 -5.07
C THR A 233 0.16 -15.60 -4.34
N LEU A 234 0.35 -14.52 -5.10
CA LEU A 234 0.32 -13.16 -4.60
C LEU A 234 -0.86 -12.44 -5.25
N THR A 235 -1.90 -12.19 -4.47
CA THR A 235 -3.07 -11.46 -4.92
C THR A 235 -3.10 -10.12 -4.22
N THR A 236 -3.31 -9.06 -5.00
CA THR A 236 -3.32 -7.70 -4.48
C THR A 236 -4.49 -6.97 -5.15
N VAL A 237 -5.41 -6.42 -4.34
CA VAL A 237 -6.72 -5.93 -4.82
C VAL A 237 -6.80 -4.39 -4.85
N ALA A 238 -6.10 -3.71 -3.94
CA ALA A 238 -6.04 -2.24 -3.85
C ALA A 238 -4.67 -1.68 -4.27
N THR A 239 -4.47 -0.36 -4.27
CA THR A 239 -3.23 0.33 -4.68
C THR A 239 -1.96 -0.29 -4.07
N THR A 240 -1.00 -0.73 -4.90
CA THR A 240 0.30 -1.22 -4.39
C THR A 240 1.50 -0.68 -5.16
N THR A 241 2.54 -0.21 -4.47
CA THR A 241 3.75 0.27 -5.16
C THR A 241 4.54 -0.89 -5.77
N SER A 242 4.75 -1.98 -5.02
CA SER A 242 5.51 -3.14 -5.52
C SER A 242 4.99 -4.49 -5.06
N ASN A 243 4.86 -5.41 -6.01
CA ASN A 243 4.64 -6.84 -5.77
C ASN A 243 5.87 -7.62 -6.19
N THR A 244 6.50 -8.33 -5.26
CA THR A 244 7.73 -9.09 -5.55
C THR A 244 7.64 -10.53 -5.06
N ALA A 245 7.93 -11.48 -5.95
CA ALA A 245 8.11 -12.89 -5.59
C ALA A 245 9.54 -13.34 -5.93
N THR A 246 10.28 -13.77 -4.91
CA THR A 246 11.65 -14.31 -5.06
C THR A 246 11.67 -15.78 -4.64
N LEU A 247 11.98 -16.69 -5.56
CA LEU A 247 11.94 -18.12 -5.28
C LEU A 247 13.19 -18.85 -5.76
N THR A 248 13.67 -19.76 -4.90
CA THR A 248 14.69 -20.76 -5.21
C THR A 248 14.11 -22.14 -4.96
N ALA A 249 13.80 -22.88 -6.04
CA ALA A 249 13.20 -24.22 -5.89
C ALA A 249 13.39 -25.14 -7.09
N VAL A 250 13.13 -26.45 -6.93
CA VAL A 250 13.20 -27.39 -8.06
C VAL A 250 12.02 -27.17 -9.00
N ASN A 251 10.81 -27.18 -8.46
CA ASN A 251 9.58 -26.89 -9.21
C ASN A 251 8.88 -25.68 -8.61
N VAL A 252 8.55 -24.71 -9.47
CA VAL A 252 7.88 -23.48 -9.07
C VAL A 252 6.64 -23.23 -9.91
N VAL A 253 5.54 -22.95 -9.23
CA VAL A 253 4.36 -22.30 -9.80
C VAL A 253 4.17 -20.96 -9.13
N VAL A 254 4.12 -19.89 -9.90
CA VAL A 254 3.88 -18.53 -9.41
C VAL A 254 2.71 -17.91 -10.15
N THR A 255 1.77 -17.39 -9.39
CA THR A 255 0.70 -16.51 -9.88
C THR A 255 0.80 -15.19 -9.15
N LEU A 256 1.08 -14.10 -9.88
CA LEU A 256 0.97 -12.74 -9.35
C LEU A 256 -0.22 -12.07 -10.02
N THR A 257 -1.15 -11.55 -9.22
CA THR A 257 -2.28 -10.76 -9.70
C THR A 257 -2.16 -9.37 -9.08
N ALA A 258 -1.85 -8.39 -9.93
CA ALA A 258 -1.69 -7.00 -9.54
C ALA A 258 -3.04 -6.27 -9.47
N PRO A 259 -3.19 -5.23 -8.62
CA PRO A 259 -4.40 -4.44 -8.46
C PRO A 259 -4.64 -3.45 -9.61
N ALA A 260 -5.72 -2.68 -9.45
CA ALA A 260 -6.11 -1.55 -10.29
C ALA A 260 -4.97 -0.56 -10.61
N THR A 261 -4.01 -0.38 -9.72
CA THR A 261 -2.85 0.53 -9.88
C THR A 261 -1.61 -0.06 -9.23
N THR A 262 -0.56 -0.30 -10.03
CA THR A 262 0.76 -0.76 -9.57
C THR A 262 1.92 -0.04 -10.19
N THR A 263 2.98 0.21 -9.42
CA THR A 263 4.24 0.69 -10.00
C THR A 263 5.06 -0.49 -10.54
N SER A 264 5.15 -1.59 -9.79
CA SER A 264 5.93 -2.77 -10.22
C SER A 264 5.32 -4.11 -9.81
N ALA A 265 5.34 -5.08 -10.72
CA ALA A 265 5.10 -6.49 -10.44
C ALA A 265 6.29 -7.32 -10.95
N THR A 266 6.99 -8.01 -10.04
CA THR A 266 8.26 -8.67 -10.33
C THR A 266 8.28 -10.11 -9.82
N ALA A 267 8.72 -11.05 -10.68
CA ALA A 267 9.02 -12.43 -10.30
C ALA A 267 10.48 -12.78 -10.62
N ASN A 268 11.25 -13.21 -9.62
CA ASN A 268 12.65 -13.61 -9.72
C ASN A 268 12.83 -15.08 -9.33
N LEU A 269 13.22 -15.93 -10.30
CA LEU A 269 13.24 -17.38 -10.13
C LEU A 269 14.57 -18.02 -10.51
N THR A 270 15.06 -18.90 -9.64
CA THR A 270 16.17 -19.83 -9.96
C THR A 270 15.71 -21.27 -9.71
N THR A 271 15.46 -22.04 -10.77
CA THR A 271 14.77 -23.34 -10.65
C THR A 271 15.20 -24.40 -11.66
N ILE A 272 14.63 -25.62 -11.58
CA ILE A 272 14.67 -26.58 -12.70
C ILE A 272 13.46 -26.34 -13.61
N THR A 273 12.27 -26.28 -13.02
CA THR A 273 11.00 -26.00 -13.72
C THR A 273 10.37 -24.74 -13.15
N ALA A 274 10.04 -23.77 -14.00
CA ALA A 274 9.31 -22.56 -13.64
C ALA A 274 8.06 -22.41 -14.50
N ASN A 275 6.90 -22.30 -13.85
CA ASN A 275 5.62 -21.94 -14.43
C ASN A 275 5.17 -20.62 -13.81
N VAL A 276 5.22 -19.54 -14.59
CA VAL A 276 4.99 -18.18 -14.06
C VAL A 276 3.86 -17.54 -14.83
N THR A 277 2.90 -17.01 -14.10
CA THR A 277 1.85 -16.14 -14.63
C THR A 277 1.86 -14.84 -13.85
N ILE A 278 1.99 -13.71 -14.55
CA ILE A 278 1.68 -12.39 -14.02
C ILE A 278 0.46 -11.87 -14.78
N ASP A 279 -0.56 -11.47 -14.03
CA ASP A 279 -1.75 -10.79 -14.56
C ASP A 279 -1.80 -9.35 -14.02
N ALA A 280 -1.71 -8.38 -14.93
CA ALA A 280 -1.68 -6.95 -14.65
C ALA A 280 -2.90 -6.26 -15.32
N PRO A 281 -4.07 -6.25 -14.66
CA PRO A 281 -5.36 -6.01 -15.31
C PRO A 281 -5.62 -4.56 -15.73
N THR A 282 -4.84 -3.59 -15.24
CA THR A 282 -5.20 -2.16 -15.34
C THR A 282 -3.96 -1.27 -15.62
N THR A 283 -3.53 -0.45 -14.65
CA THR A 283 -2.40 0.49 -14.77
C THR A 283 -1.16 -0.07 -14.05
N THR A 284 -0.11 -0.34 -14.81
CA THR A 284 1.13 -0.93 -14.28
C THR A 284 2.34 -0.23 -14.89
N THR A 285 3.18 0.45 -14.10
CA THR A 285 4.37 1.09 -14.69
C THR A 285 5.33 0.04 -15.24
N SER A 286 5.56 -1.05 -14.51
CA SER A 286 6.45 -2.13 -14.93
C SER A 286 5.96 -3.51 -14.49
N ALA A 287 5.95 -4.46 -15.43
CA ALA A 287 5.81 -5.88 -15.12
C ALA A 287 7.05 -6.61 -15.64
N SER A 288 7.74 -7.33 -14.76
CA SER A 288 8.98 -8.01 -15.09
C SER A 288 9.05 -9.44 -14.55
N ILE A 289 9.58 -10.34 -15.37
CA ILE A 289 9.85 -11.72 -14.97
C ILE A 289 11.29 -12.04 -15.34
N THR A 290 12.07 -12.46 -14.35
CA THR A 290 13.43 -12.96 -14.55
C THR A 290 13.50 -14.42 -14.11
N THR A 291 13.83 -15.31 -15.03
CA THR A 291 13.94 -16.75 -14.75
C THR A 291 15.28 -17.32 -15.22
N THR A 292 15.88 -18.14 -14.37
CA THR A 292 16.97 -19.05 -14.73
C THR A 292 16.49 -20.48 -14.44
N ALA A 293 16.25 -21.27 -15.48
CA ALA A 293 15.66 -22.60 -15.33
C ALA A 293 16.18 -23.64 -16.34
N VAL A 294 15.88 -24.93 -16.16
CA VAL A 294 16.02 -25.90 -17.26
C VAL A 294 14.81 -25.78 -18.19
N GLN A 295 13.62 -25.66 -17.62
CA GLN A 295 12.37 -25.39 -18.33
C GLN A 295 11.67 -24.18 -17.73
N ALA A 296 11.47 -23.14 -18.55
CA ALA A 296 10.72 -21.95 -18.19
C ALA A 296 9.49 -21.82 -19.08
N ILE A 297 8.31 -21.78 -18.48
CA ILE A 297 7.03 -21.45 -19.11
C ILE A 297 6.54 -20.18 -18.44
N VAL A 298 6.51 -19.09 -19.20
CA VAL A 298 6.23 -17.75 -18.69
C VAL A 298 5.10 -17.13 -19.48
N THR A 299 4.08 -16.67 -18.76
CA THR A 299 2.96 -15.90 -19.28
C THR A 299 2.89 -14.57 -18.55
N LEU A 300 2.84 -13.47 -19.29
CA LEU A 300 2.57 -12.14 -18.75
C LEU A 300 1.42 -11.52 -19.54
N THR A 301 0.36 -11.18 -18.83
CA THR A 301 -0.83 -10.54 -19.39
C THR A 301 -0.95 -9.13 -18.82
N ALA A 302 -1.11 -8.13 -19.67
CA ALA A 302 -1.29 -6.74 -19.24
C ALA A 302 -2.37 -6.03 -20.07
N THR A 303 -3.48 -5.55 -19.48
CA THR A 303 -4.72 -5.32 -20.26
C THR A 303 -5.20 -3.89 -20.49
N THR A 304 -4.63 -2.83 -19.89
CA THR A 304 -5.10 -1.46 -20.25
C THR A 304 -4.05 -0.35 -20.30
N GLN A 305 -3.05 -0.28 -19.41
CA GLN A 305 -2.01 0.76 -19.45
C GLN A 305 -0.71 0.27 -18.80
N THR A 306 0.18 -0.33 -19.58
CA THR A 306 1.51 -0.75 -19.10
C THR A 306 2.63 0.03 -19.78
N THR A 307 3.51 0.67 -18.99
CA THR A 307 4.66 1.42 -19.53
C THR A 307 5.79 0.48 -19.96
N SER A 308 6.01 -0.64 -19.27
CA SER A 308 6.93 -1.67 -19.73
C SER A 308 6.55 -3.06 -19.25
N ALA A 309 6.55 -4.02 -20.18
CA ALA A 309 6.36 -5.43 -19.91
C ALA A 309 7.59 -6.19 -20.41
N THR A 310 8.33 -6.83 -19.50
CA THR A 310 9.62 -7.49 -19.83
C THR A 310 9.71 -8.91 -19.29
N VAL A 311 10.22 -9.83 -20.11
CA VAL A 311 10.58 -11.18 -19.68
C VAL A 311 12.01 -11.49 -20.06
N ASN A 312 12.81 -11.87 -19.06
CA ASN A 312 14.17 -12.34 -19.21
C ASN A 312 14.22 -13.82 -18.80
N ALA A 313 14.43 -14.72 -19.76
CA ALA A 313 14.50 -16.15 -19.48
C ALA A 313 15.82 -16.74 -19.97
N THR A 314 16.57 -17.36 -19.06
CA THR A 314 17.75 -18.17 -19.37
C THR A 314 17.40 -19.62 -19.09
N ALA A 315 17.19 -20.43 -20.14
CA ALA A 315 16.80 -21.83 -19.94
C ALA A 315 17.20 -22.80 -21.04
N VAL A 316 17.18 -24.11 -20.80
CA VAL A 316 17.32 -25.08 -21.90
C VAL A 316 16.12 -24.99 -22.84
N ASN A 317 14.91 -25.00 -22.26
CA ASN A 317 13.66 -24.77 -22.97
C ASN A 317 12.95 -23.57 -22.36
N ALA A 318 12.78 -22.50 -23.12
CA ALA A 318 12.05 -21.31 -22.71
C ALA A 318 10.84 -21.12 -23.62
N VAL A 319 9.66 -21.01 -23.02
CA VAL A 319 8.40 -20.64 -23.69
C VAL A 319 7.90 -19.38 -23.01
N VAL A 320 7.82 -18.30 -23.77
CA VAL A 320 7.39 -16.99 -23.28
C VAL A 320 6.20 -16.52 -24.12
N SER A 321 5.11 -16.20 -23.43
CA SER A 321 3.93 -15.56 -24.00
C SER A 321 3.68 -14.24 -23.30
N LEU A 322 3.80 -13.14 -24.03
CA LEU A 322 3.44 -11.80 -23.59
C LEU A 322 2.19 -11.37 -24.33
N THR A 323 1.16 -11.02 -23.59
CA THR A 323 -0.08 -10.47 -24.15
C THR A 323 -0.30 -9.10 -23.53
N THR A 324 -0.32 -8.06 -24.35
CA THR A 324 -0.60 -6.70 -23.89
C THR A 324 -1.74 -6.08 -24.68
N VAL A 325 -2.71 -5.49 -23.99
CA VAL A 325 -3.77 -4.67 -24.57
C VAL A 325 -3.56 -3.25 -24.06
N ASP A 326 -3.42 -2.29 -24.98
CA ASP A 326 -3.22 -0.85 -24.68
C ASP A 326 -1.93 -0.49 -23.88
N ALA A 327 -0.81 -1.18 -24.11
CA ALA A 327 0.46 -0.80 -23.48
C ALA A 327 1.04 0.49 -24.08
N GLN A 328 1.12 1.57 -23.30
CA GLN A 328 1.65 2.88 -23.73
C GLN A 328 3.19 2.93 -23.86
N GLY A 329 3.91 1.86 -23.51
CA GLY A 329 5.37 1.82 -23.66
C GLY A 329 5.89 0.54 -24.34
N GLY A 330 7.05 0.06 -23.93
CA GLY A 330 7.78 -1.00 -24.64
C GLY A 330 7.48 -2.40 -24.12
N VAL A 331 7.24 -3.35 -25.03
CA VAL A 331 7.02 -4.77 -24.72
C VAL A 331 8.23 -5.56 -25.19
N GLY A 332 8.84 -6.34 -24.29
CA GLY A 332 10.13 -6.98 -24.54
C GLY A 332 10.24 -8.40 -24.00
N ALA A 333 10.83 -9.30 -24.79
CA ALA A 333 11.31 -10.59 -24.30
C ALA A 333 12.77 -10.81 -24.70
N THR A 334 13.61 -11.14 -23.72
CA THR A 334 15.01 -11.54 -23.94
C THR A 334 15.20 -12.98 -23.48
N LEU A 335 15.53 -13.87 -24.43
CA LEU A 335 15.72 -15.29 -24.17
C LEU A 335 17.14 -15.72 -24.51
N THR A 336 17.75 -16.46 -23.60
CA THR A 336 18.98 -17.23 -23.85
C THR A 336 18.67 -18.69 -23.64
N ALA A 337 18.59 -19.50 -24.71
CA ALA A 337 18.15 -20.88 -24.59
C ALA A 337 18.75 -21.88 -25.58
N ILE A 338 18.44 -23.18 -25.42
CA ILE A 338 18.63 -24.14 -26.53
C ILE A 338 17.42 -24.08 -27.45
N ASN A 339 16.21 -24.18 -26.87
CA ASN A 339 14.96 -23.98 -27.57
C ASN A 339 14.21 -22.80 -26.95
N ALA A 340 13.86 -21.82 -27.77
CA ALA A 340 13.08 -20.66 -27.36
C ALA A 340 11.83 -20.53 -28.22
N ILE A 341 10.68 -20.38 -27.58
CA ILE A 341 9.43 -19.97 -28.21
C ILE A 341 9.04 -18.64 -27.61
N VAL A 342 8.81 -17.65 -28.46
CA VAL A 342 8.42 -16.30 -28.08
C VAL A 342 7.16 -15.92 -28.84
N THR A 343 6.12 -15.58 -28.08
CA THR A 343 4.90 -14.97 -28.61
C THR A 343 4.72 -13.63 -27.93
N LEU A 344 4.72 -12.54 -28.71
CA LEU A 344 4.38 -11.19 -28.24
C LEU A 344 3.12 -10.73 -28.96
N ASP A 345 1.98 -10.85 -28.29
CA ASP A 345 0.69 -10.41 -28.79
C ASP A 345 0.38 -9.01 -28.25
N THR A 346 0.38 -8.02 -29.13
CA THR A 346 0.13 -6.64 -28.75
C THR A 346 -1.09 -6.09 -29.48
N VAL A 347 -2.08 -5.68 -28.72
CA VAL A 347 -3.33 -5.09 -29.22
C VAL A 347 -3.29 -3.59 -28.90
N THR A 348 -3.60 -2.78 -29.92
CA THR A 348 -3.99 -1.36 -29.92
C THR A 348 -2.91 -0.24 -29.89
N THR A 349 -2.05 -0.08 -28.87
CA THR A 349 -1.23 1.16 -28.69
C THR A 349 0.25 1.03 -28.25
N THR A 350 0.97 -0.03 -28.64
CA THR A 350 2.39 -0.22 -28.28
C THR A 350 3.39 0.68 -29.02
N THR A 351 4.36 1.23 -28.28
CA THR A 351 5.47 2.01 -28.87
C THR A 351 6.54 1.13 -29.52
N SER A 352 6.76 -0.08 -29.00
CA SER A 352 7.64 -1.07 -29.61
C SER A 352 7.37 -2.47 -29.06
N ALA A 353 7.54 -3.48 -29.92
CA ALA A 353 7.56 -4.89 -29.55
C ALA A 353 8.91 -5.48 -29.95
N THR A 354 9.71 -5.89 -28.96
CA THR A 354 11.08 -6.40 -29.19
C THR A 354 11.23 -7.83 -28.68
N ALA A 355 11.65 -8.73 -29.56
CA ALA A 355 12.05 -10.09 -29.21
C ALA A 355 13.56 -10.27 -29.47
N ASN A 356 14.33 -10.45 -28.40
CA ASN A 356 15.75 -10.79 -28.46
C ASN A 356 15.91 -12.26 -28.10
N ALA A 357 16.46 -13.08 -29.00
CA ALA A 357 16.69 -14.48 -28.70
C ALA A 357 18.08 -14.94 -29.18
N SER A 358 18.83 -15.52 -28.24
CA SER A 358 20.07 -16.25 -28.51
C SER A 358 19.82 -17.73 -28.22
N ALA A 359 19.55 -18.54 -29.24
CA ALA A 359 19.28 -19.96 -29.06
C ALA A 359 19.61 -20.87 -30.25
N VAL A 360 19.70 -22.17 -30.02
CA VAL A 360 19.90 -23.14 -31.13
C VAL A 360 18.68 -23.15 -32.04
N ASN A 361 17.48 -23.29 -31.47
CA ASN A 361 16.21 -23.22 -32.19
C ASN A 361 15.34 -22.11 -31.60
N VAL A 362 14.87 -21.21 -32.45
CA VAL A 362 13.95 -20.13 -32.08
C VAL A 362 12.70 -20.17 -32.93
N VAL A 363 11.54 -20.06 -32.28
CA VAL A 363 10.27 -19.72 -32.93
C VAL A 363 9.79 -18.40 -32.34
N VAL A 364 9.59 -17.40 -33.20
CA VAL A 364 9.16 -16.06 -32.81
C VAL A 364 7.88 -15.72 -33.57
N THR A 365 6.84 -15.36 -32.84
CA THR A 365 5.55 -14.92 -33.37
C THR A 365 5.22 -13.54 -32.81
N LEU A 366 5.14 -12.54 -33.67
CA LEU A 366 4.74 -11.17 -33.31
C LEU A 366 3.49 -10.79 -34.11
N PRO A 367 2.28 -11.09 -33.60
CA PRO A 367 1.06 -10.45 -34.08
C PRO A 367 0.96 -9.05 -33.47
N VAL A 368 1.12 -8.02 -34.30
CA VAL A 368 1.02 -6.62 -33.88
C VAL A 368 -0.19 -5.98 -34.55
N VAL A 369 -1.19 -5.60 -33.75
CA VAL A 369 -2.40 -4.89 -34.24
C VAL A 369 -2.35 -3.46 -33.72
N VAL A 370 -1.85 -2.52 -34.51
CA VAL A 370 -1.63 -1.11 -34.07
C VAL A 370 -2.75 -0.19 -34.56
N ALA A 371 -3.66 0.25 -33.71
CA ALA A 371 -4.81 1.05 -34.17
C ALA A 371 -4.45 2.52 -34.47
N SER A 372 -3.34 3.08 -33.96
CA SER A 372 -3.04 4.52 -34.14
C SER A 372 -1.62 5.05 -33.82
N ALA A 373 -0.59 4.21 -33.59
CA ALA A 373 0.73 4.69 -33.11
C ALA A 373 1.94 4.28 -33.98
N THR A 374 3.01 5.07 -33.89
CA THR A 374 4.33 4.92 -34.56
C THR A 374 5.18 3.80 -33.92
N GLY A 375 4.66 2.58 -33.88
CA GLY A 375 5.31 1.45 -33.22
C GLY A 375 6.23 0.64 -34.13
N ASP A 376 7.38 0.20 -33.60
CA ASP A 376 8.32 -0.70 -34.26
C ASP A 376 8.20 -2.15 -33.76
N ALA A 377 8.27 -3.11 -34.69
CA ALA A 377 8.33 -4.54 -34.35
C ALA A 377 9.71 -5.08 -34.74
N THR A 378 10.50 -5.50 -33.74
CA THR A 378 11.89 -5.95 -33.95
C THR A 378 12.12 -7.35 -33.40
N ALA A 379 12.70 -8.23 -34.23
CA ALA A 379 13.22 -9.53 -33.81
C ALA A 379 14.74 -9.57 -34.03
N ASN A 380 15.53 -9.65 -32.94
CA ASN A 380 16.99 -9.80 -32.99
C ASN A 380 17.39 -11.21 -32.59
N LEU A 381 17.90 -11.98 -33.55
CA LEU A 381 18.11 -13.41 -33.41
C LEU A 381 19.57 -13.77 -33.68
N THR A 382 20.20 -14.43 -32.70
CA THR A 382 21.50 -15.09 -32.87
C THR A 382 21.29 -16.59 -32.69
N THR A 383 21.15 -17.33 -33.80
CA THR A 383 20.62 -18.71 -33.72
C THR A 383 21.23 -19.68 -34.72
N ILE A 384 20.93 -20.97 -34.59
CA ILE A 384 21.19 -21.95 -35.67
C ILE A 384 19.97 -22.01 -36.59
N ASN A 385 18.80 -22.27 -36.01
CA ASN A 385 17.52 -22.34 -36.71
C ASN A 385 16.55 -21.29 -36.17
N ALA A 386 16.00 -20.45 -37.05
CA ALA A 386 14.97 -19.49 -36.72
C ALA A 386 13.71 -19.67 -37.59
N VAL A 387 12.55 -19.69 -36.95
CA VAL A 387 11.25 -19.51 -37.61
C VAL A 387 10.62 -18.24 -37.08
N VAL A 388 10.35 -17.30 -37.97
CA VAL A 388 9.90 -15.96 -37.61
C VAL A 388 8.62 -15.67 -38.37
N THR A 389 7.55 -15.38 -37.63
CA THR A 389 6.27 -14.95 -38.20
C THR A 389 5.90 -13.59 -37.65
N LEU A 390 5.88 -12.58 -38.52
CA LEU A 390 5.44 -11.23 -38.19
C LEU A 390 4.15 -10.95 -38.95
N THR A 391 3.11 -10.54 -38.23
CA THR A 391 1.83 -10.16 -38.82
C THR A 391 1.48 -8.77 -38.31
N THR A 392 1.34 -7.79 -39.21
CA THR A 392 0.93 -6.42 -38.85
C THR A 392 -0.34 -6.04 -39.59
N VAL A 393 -1.32 -5.48 -38.87
CA VAL A 393 -2.67 -5.22 -39.42
C VAL A 393 -2.88 -3.74 -39.82
N THR A 394 -1.96 -2.83 -39.48
CA THR A 394 -2.09 -1.36 -39.66
C THR A 394 -0.73 -0.64 -39.53
N THR A 395 -0.69 0.70 -39.65
CA THR A 395 0.51 1.55 -39.80
C THR A 395 1.61 1.34 -38.74
N THR A 396 2.58 0.47 -39.02
CA THR A 396 3.86 0.36 -38.30
C THR A 396 4.92 1.23 -38.94
N THR A 397 5.79 1.88 -38.15
CA THR A 397 6.90 2.70 -38.68
C THR A 397 7.99 1.84 -39.31
N SER A 398 8.36 0.75 -38.66
CA SER A 398 9.29 -0.23 -39.21
C SER A 398 9.01 -1.65 -38.70
N VAL A 399 9.29 -2.62 -39.56
CA VAL A 399 9.31 -4.04 -39.21
C VAL A 399 10.68 -4.58 -39.54
N THR A 400 11.43 -5.03 -38.53
CA THR A 400 12.83 -5.43 -38.68
C THR A 400 13.08 -6.83 -38.12
N VAL A 401 13.71 -7.67 -38.95
CA VAL A 401 14.27 -8.95 -38.52
C VAL A 401 15.78 -8.91 -38.75
N ASN A 402 16.54 -8.97 -37.66
CA ASN A 402 18.00 -9.10 -37.68
C ASN A 402 18.35 -10.53 -37.30
N ALA A 403 18.65 -11.38 -38.28
CA ALA A 403 18.85 -12.81 -38.05
C ALA A 403 20.26 -13.26 -38.44
N SER A 404 21.15 -13.33 -37.44
CA SER A 404 22.41 -14.05 -37.56
C SER A 404 22.14 -15.56 -37.36
N ALA A 405 21.58 -16.21 -38.38
CA ALA A 405 21.19 -17.62 -38.35
C ALA A 405 21.84 -18.46 -39.46
N ILE A 406 22.09 -19.75 -39.20
CA ILE A 406 22.49 -20.70 -40.25
C ILE A 406 21.32 -21.00 -41.18
N THR A 407 20.11 -21.11 -40.62
CA THR A 407 18.88 -21.33 -41.37
C THR A 407 17.76 -20.50 -40.76
N ALA A 408 17.14 -19.64 -41.58
CA ALA A 408 16.01 -18.82 -41.18
C ALA A 408 14.85 -18.99 -42.17
N LEU A 409 13.65 -19.16 -41.63
CA LEU A 409 12.40 -19.01 -42.37
C LEU A 409 11.67 -17.79 -41.81
N VAL A 410 11.56 -16.75 -42.63
CA VAL A 410 10.92 -15.48 -42.25
C VAL A 410 9.66 -15.31 -43.08
N THR A 411 8.53 -15.13 -42.39
CA THR A 411 7.25 -14.77 -43.00
C THR A 411 6.82 -13.41 -42.46
N ILE A 412 6.67 -12.43 -43.34
CA ILE A 412 6.20 -11.08 -43.00
C ILE A 412 4.90 -10.84 -43.76
N ASN A 413 3.81 -10.67 -43.01
CA ASN A 413 2.51 -10.28 -43.53
C ASN A 413 2.22 -8.85 -43.05
N ALA A 414 2.69 -7.85 -43.80
CA ALA A 414 2.52 -6.43 -43.47
C ALA A 414 1.56 -5.72 -44.45
N ILE A 415 0.64 -4.93 -43.92
CA ILE A 415 -0.35 -4.19 -44.72
C ILE A 415 0.15 -2.78 -45.11
N GLN A 416 0.98 -2.11 -44.29
CA GLN A 416 1.73 -0.86 -44.57
C GLN A 416 2.96 -0.68 -43.65
N GLY A 417 4.10 -0.18 -44.18
CA GLY A 417 5.36 0.10 -43.46
C GLY A 417 6.62 -0.35 -44.23
N ASP A 418 7.80 0.22 -43.94
CA ASP A 418 9.08 -0.28 -44.49
C ASP A 418 9.47 -1.57 -43.75
N ALA A 419 9.62 -2.66 -44.50
CA ALA A 419 10.05 -3.94 -43.97
C ALA A 419 11.50 -4.22 -44.40
N SER A 420 12.37 -4.54 -43.43
CA SER A 420 13.75 -4.96 -43.69
C SER A 420 14.04 -6.32 -43.06
N VAL A 421 14.84 -7.11 -43.77
CA VAL A 421 15.39 -8.39 -43.30
C VAL A 421 16.88 -8.34 -43.60
N ASP A 422 17.69 -8.32 -42.56
CA ASP A 422 19.16 -8.33 -42.63
C ASP A 422 19.75 -9.67 -42.14
#